data_AF-A0A540KNM1-F1
#
_entry.id   AF-A0A540KNM1-F1
#
_cell.length_a   1.000
_cell.length_b   1.000
_cell.length_c   1.000
_cell.angle_alpha   90.00
_cell.angle_beta   90.00
_cell.angle_gamma   90.00
#
_symmetry.space_group_name_H-M   'P 1'
#
loop_
_entity.id
_entity.type
_entity.pdbx_description
1 polymer ?
#
loop_
_entity_poly.entity_id
_entity_poly.type
_entity_poly.pdbx_seq_one_letter_code
_entity_poly.pdbx_strand_id
1 'polypeptide(L)'
;MKKEVAELNGRRLNAIKGSLDDVMKDFVSKQEQVKAAHKSLEECHKEIQSKRTILGAVEKSIRECYRTLESKEKSIRAVELKQQQFELMVQECQKHLDSQEKLLQQRCHGLEMKERQLEEQVRVFESKQREFDLMVKERQKCLDLQEKLLQEGCHGLEKKERRLEEKVREFESNKKEFDSMIQERQQHLDSEEKLLREGSHGLKMKERQLEEQVRKLESEQKQFESLQKSKEDIQNLKSKEKTNCSRDGKCLQVLMNENWTRTDLVCGEIAACLQASSDPAKLVLDAMQGFYPSNQTVDSTEFAFDLTVIRRSCIFLLQQLKRFSPQINPQVRKEARALAAEWKGKMTAATGNGLEILGFLELVAVYEITTVYDSKELQSLLGTVAEHEQGTELCQALGITSKAPEDRALKFSK
;
A
#
# COMPACT_ATOMS: atom_id res chain seq x y z
N MET A 1 -53.58 188.20 50.64
CA MET A 1 -52.15 187.80 50.74
C MET A 1 -51.83 186.77 51.82
N LYS A 2 -51.94 187.02 53.15
CA LYS A 2 -51.55 185.98 54.15
C LYS A 2 -52.44 184.71 54.15
N LYS A 3 -53.71 184.81 53.75
CA LYS A 3 -54.68 183.69 53.73
C LYS A 3 -54.51 182.75 52.52
N GLU A 4 -54.25 183.29 51.32
CA GLU A 4 -54.03 182.51 50.08
C GLU A 4 -52.70 181.75 50.09
N VAL A 5 -51.64 182.33 50.67
CA VAL A 5 -50.34 181.65 50.80
C VAL A 5 -50.45 180.47 51.77
N ALA A 6 -51.24 180.59 52.84
CA ALA A 6 -51.51 179.50 53.77
C ALA A 6 -52.33 178.37 53.12
N GLU A 7 -53.30 178.71 52.28
CA GLU A 7 -54.13 177.73 51.56
C GLU A 7 -53.34 176.99 50.47
N LEU A 8 -52.49 177.70 49.72
CA LEU A 8 -51.64 177.13 48.68
C LEU A 8 -50.50 176.29 49.28
N ASN A 9 -49.92 176.73 50.40
CA ASN A 9 -48.98 175.92 51.18
C ASN A 9 -49.66 174.69 51.80
N GLY A 10 -50.91 174.78 52.26
CA GLY A 10 -51.69 173.64 52.72
C GLY A 10 -51.97 172.61 51.64
N ARG A 11 -52.33 173.04 50.42
CA ARG A 11 -52.50 172.15 49.25
C ARG A 11 -51.18 171.50 48.83
N ARG A 12 -50.07 172.24 48.81
CA ARG A 12 -48.73 171.70 48.54
C ARG A 12 -48.28 170.71 49.60
N LEU A 13 -48.52 171.01 50.88
CA LEU A 13 -48.18 170.13 51.99
C LEU A 13 -48.99 168.82 51.92
N ASN A 14 -50.28 168.89 51.58
CA ASN A 14 -51.13 167.72 51.38
C ASN A 14 -50.73 166.90 50.14
N ALA A 15 -50.29 167.54 49.04
CA ALA A 15 -49.78 166.84 47.86
C ALA A 15 -48.44 166.14 48.14
N ILE A 16 -47.53 166.79 48.87
CA ILE A 16 -46.26 166.17 49.32
C ILE A 16 -46.56 165.02 50.28
N LYS A 17 -47.53 165.18 51.20
CA LYS A 17 -47.94 164.13 52.12
C LYS A 17 -48.54 162.93 51.38
N GLY A 18 -49.43 163.15 50.41
CA GLY A 18 -49.96 162.09 49.56
C GLY A 18 -48.87 161.39 48.74
N SER A 19 -47.93 162.14 48.16
CA SER A 19 -46.78 161.57 47.46
C SER A 19 -45.85 160.78 48.39
N LEU A 20 -45.66 161.23 49.63
CA LEU A 20 -44.86 160.53 50.63
C LEU A 20 -45.55 159.25 51.10
N ASP A 21 -46.86 159.29 51.31
CA ASP A 21 -47.68 158.12 51.65
C ASP A 21 -47.65 157.09 50.50
N ASP A 22 -47.73 157.55 49.24
CA ASP A 22 -47.57 156.69 48.06
C ASP A 22 -46.18 156.07 47.97
N VAL A 23 -45.11 156.85 48.21
CA VAL A 23 -43.72 156.35 48.24
C VAL A 23 -43.50 155.39 49.41
N MET A 24 -44.09 155.65 50.58
CA MET A 24 -43.99 154.76 51.74
C MET A 24 -44.75 153.46 51.50
N LYS A 25 -45.93 153.51 50.88
CA LYS A 25 -46.68 152.32 50.47
C LYS A 25 -45.94 151.50 49.42
N ASP A 26 -45.31 152.15 48.44
CA ASP A 26 -44.42 151.49 47.47
C ASP A 26 -43.19 150.89 48.14
N PHE A 27 -42.55 151.58 49.08
CA PHE A 27 -41.41 151.06 49.84
C PHE A 27 -41.78 149.83 50.66
N VAL A 28 -42.90 149.87 51.40
CA VAL A 28 -43.40 148.72 52.17
C VAL A 28 -43.74 147.55 51.24
N SER A 29 -44.42 147.81 50.11
CA SER A 29 -44.72 146.78 49.12
C SER A 29 -43.44 146.16 48.54
N LYS A 30 -42.44 146.97 48.19
CA LYS A 30 -41.12 146.48 47.73
C LYS A 30 -40.37 145.71 48.81
N GLN A 31 -40.45 146.12 50.07
CA GLN A 31 -39.83 145.41 51.20
C GLN A 31 -40.47 144.03 51.39
N GLU A 32 -41.79 143.93 51.29
CA GLU A 32 -42.50 142.65 51.33
C GLU A 32 -42.14 141.76 50.14
N GLN A 33 -42.04 142.32 48.93
CA GLN A 33 -41.57 141.61 47.74
C GLN A 33 -40.14 141.07 47.93
N VAL A 34 -39.22 141.86 48.49
CA VAL A 34 -37.83 141.44 48.77
C VAL A 34 -37.80 140.28 49.77
N LYS A 35 -38.61 140.33 50.84
CA LYS A 35 -38.71 139.24 51.82
C LYS A 35 -39.25 137.95 51.18
N ALA A 36 -40.29 138.07 50.35
CA ALA A 36 -40.85 136.93 49.62
C ALA A 36 -39.83 136.32 48.66
N ALA A 37 -39.10 137.15 47.91
CA ALA A 37 -38.02 136.71 47.02
C ALA A 37 -36.88 136.02 47.78
N HIS A 38 -36.48 136.54 48.95
CA HIS A 38 -35.46 135.92 49.79
C HIS A 38 -35.87 134.52 50.26
N LYS A 39 -37.12 134.35 50.72
CA LYS A 39 -37.65 133.04 51.13
C LYS A 39 -37.62 132.03 49.97
N SER A 40 -38.05 132.45 48.78
CA SER A 40 -38.02 131.60 47.58
C SER A 40 -36.59 131.23 47.16
N LEU A 41 -35.63 132.16 47.26
CA LEU A 41 -34.21 131.88 47.00
C LEU A 41 -33.63 130.86 48.00
N GLU A 42 -33.99 130.94 49.27
CA GLU A 42 -33.51 129.99 50.27
C GLU A 42 -34.11 128.59 50.07
N GLU A 43 -35.39 128.51 49.70
CA GLU A 43 -36.03 127.25 49.27
C GLU A 43 -35.31 126.67 48.04
N CYS A 44 -35.04 127.49 47.02
CA CYS A 44 -34.26 127.10 45.84
C CYS A 44 -32.84 126.63 46.21
N HIS A 45 -32.17 127.28 47.16
CA HIS A 45 -30.83 126.87 47.62
C HIS A 45 -30.84 125.49 48.27
N LYS A 46 -31.82 125.22 49.15
CA LYS A 46 -31.99 123.90 49.78
C LYS A 46 -32.25 122.82 48.74
N GLU A 47 -33.06 123.12 47.73
CA GLU A 47 -33.30 122.21 46.60
C GLU A 47 -32.04 121.95 45.77
N ILE A 48 -31.23 122.98 45.49
CA ILE A 48 -29.94 122.82 44.79
C ILE A 48 -28.99 121.94 45.61
N GLN A 49 -28.91 122.17 46.93
CA GLN A 49 -28.06 121.36 47.80
C GLN A 49 -28.49 119.89 47.82
N SER A 50 -29.80 119.61 47.95
CA SER A 50 -30.31 118.23 47.94
C SER A 50 -30.10 117.55 46.58
N LYS A 51 -30.30 118.26 45.46
CA LYS A 51 -29.97 117.75 44.12
C LYS A 51 -28.48 117.46 43.96
N ARG A 52 -27.60 118.30 44.54
CA ARG A 52 -26.14 118.09 44.50
C ARG A 52 -25.70 116.83 45.24
N THR A 53 -26.29 116.54 46.40
CA THR A 53 -25.97 115.31 47.15
C THR A 53 -26.46 114.07 46.41
N ILE A 54 -27.67 114.12 45.84
CA ILE A 54 -28.22 113.03 45.01
C ILE A 54 -27.34 112.79 43.78
N LEU A 55 -26.95 113.84 43.05
CA LEU A 55 -26.07 113.72 41.89
C LEU A 55 -24.75 113.03 42.23
N GLY A 56 -24.11 113.42 43.35
CA GLY A 56 -22.87 112.79 43.79
C GLY A 56 -23.03 111.30 44.17
N ALA A 57 -24.20 110.91 44.70
CA ALA A 57 -24.51 109.50 44.98
C ALA A 57 -24.71 108.71 43.68
N VAL A 58 -25.43 109.27 42.70
CA VAL A 58 -25.63 108.69 41.37
C VAL A 58 -24.29 108.51 40.65
N GLU A 59 -23.41 109.51 40.66
CA GLU A 59 -22.07 109.43 40.07
C GLU A 59 -21.18 108.33 40.69
N LYS A 60 -21.32 108.07 42.00
CA LYS A 60 -20.62 106.96 42.66
C LYS A 60 -21.19 105.61 42.22
N SER A 61 -22.51 105.46 42.22
CA SER A 61 -23.19 104.24 41.78
C SER A 61 -22.86 103.92 40.31
N ILE A 62 -22.89 104.90 39.42
CA ILE A 62 -22.51 104.73 38.00
C ILE A 62 -21.08 104.21 37.87
N ARG A 63 -20.11 104.80 38.60
CA ARG A 63 -18.71 104.32 38.58
C ARG A 63 -18.58 102.89 39.07
N GLU A 64 -19.33 102.51 40.10
CA GLU A 64 -19.36 101.13 40.59
C GLU A 64 -19.94 100.18 39.54
N CYS A 65 -21.08 100.54 38.92
CA CYS A 65 -21.66 99.77 37.81
C CYS A 65 -20.68 99.58 36.65
N TYR A 66 -19.93 100.62 36.26
CA TYR A 66 -18.90 100.50 35.22
C TYR A 66 -17.79 99.52 35.58
N ARG A 67 -17.29 99.54 36.83
CA ARG A 67 -16.28 98.58 37.29
C ARG A 67 -16.82 97.15 37.25
N THR A 68 -18.06 96.95 37.70
CA THR A 68 -18.72 95.64 37.64
C THR A 68 -18.87 95.18 36.20
N LEU A 69 -19.32 96.04 35.29
CA LEU A 69 -19.47 95.72 33.87
C LEU A 69 -18.14 95.29 33.24
N GLU A 70 -17.07 96.05 33.47
CA GLU A 70 -15.73 95.72 32.97
C GLU A 70 -15.23 94.36 33.51
N SER A 71 -15.47 94.07 34.80
CA SER A 71 -15.09 92.78 35.40
C SER A 71 -15.88 91.60 34.84
N LYS A 72 -17.17 91.80 34.53
CA LYS A 72 -18.03 90.80 33.90
C LYS A 72 -17.64 90.58 32.45
N GLU A 73 -17.31 91.63 31.71
CA GLU A 73 -16.82 91.56 30.34
C GLU A 73 -15.52 90.74 30.24
N LYS A 74 -14.55 90.98 31.14
CA LYS A 74 -13.32 90.16 31.22
C LYS A 74 -13.62 88.69 31.50
N SER A 75 -14.59 88.43 32.38
CA SER A 75 -15.01 87.07 32.74
C SER A 75 -15.70 86.36 31.56
N ILE A 76 -16.54 87.06 30.80
CA ILE A 76 -17.21 86.55 29.58
C ILE A 76 -16.17 86.18 28.53
N ARG A 77 -15.21 87.08 28.22
CA ARG A 77 -14.12 86.79 27.27
C ARG A 77 -13.32 85.55 27.66
N ALA A 78 -13.06 85.37 28.96
CA ALA A 78 -12.35 84.17 29.45
C ALA A 78 -13.16 82.88 29.25
N VAL A 79 -14.49 82.92 29.42
CA VAL A 79 -15.38 81.78 29.15
C VAL A 79 -15.48 81.51 27.65
N GLU A 80 -15.58 82.53 26.81
CA GLU A 80 -15.60 82.40 25.34
C GLU A 80 -14.34 81.70 24.83
N LEU A 81 -13.16 82.08 25.33
CA LEU A 81 -11.90 81.41 24.97
C LEU A 81 -11.88 79.94 25.40
N LYS A 82 -12.38 79.61 26.60
CA LYS A 82 -12.48 78.21 27.05
C LYS A 82 -13.46 77.42 26.21
N GLN A 83 -14.59 78.01 25.83
CA GLN A 83 -15.57 77.38 24.96
C GLN A 83 -14.96 77.02 23.61
N GLN A 84 -14.20 77.95 23.00
CA GLN A 84 -13.47 77.69 21.74
C GLN A 84 -12.45 76.56 21.89
N GLN A 85 -11.71 76.52 23.00
CA GLN A 85 -10.77 75.42 23.28
C GLN A 85 -11.48 74.07 23.43
N PHE A 86 -12.61 74.03 24.15
CA PHE A 86 -13.41 72.80 24.27
C PHE A 86 -13.98 72.35 22.94
N GLU A 87 -14.43 73.26 22.08
CA GLU A 87 -14.96 72.94 20.76
C GLU A 87 -13.89 72.30 19.85
N LEU A 88 -12.66 72.82 19.87
CA LEU A 88 -11.53 72.22 19.15
C LEU A 88 -11.20 70.82 19.68
N MET A 89 -11.18 70.64 21.01
CA MET A 89 -10.94 69.33 21.62
C MET A 89 -12.00 68.32 21.20
N VAL A 90 -13.29 68.70 21.21
CA VAL A 90 -14.40 67.83 20.79
C VAL A 90 -14.26 67.44 19.32
N GLN A 91 -13.89 68.37 18.44
CA GLN A 91 -13.67 68.08 17.02
C GLN A 91 -12.50 67.10 16.81
N GLU A 92 -11.41 67.24 17.57
CA GLU A 92 -10.28 66.32 17.51
C GLU A 92 -10.65 64.92 18.02
N CYS A 93 -11.36 64.85 19.15
CA CYS A 93 -11.90 63.60 19.68
C CYS A 93 -12.84 62.91 18.67
N GLN A 94 -13.71 63.67 17.99
CA GLN A 94 -14.62 63.14 16.98
C GLN A 94 -13.85 62.52 15.80
N LYS A 95 -12.85 63.22 15.26
CA LYS A 95 -12.01 62.68 14.17
C LYS A 95 -11.29 61.40 14.58
N HIS A 96 -10.81 61.34 15.82
CA HIS A 96 -10.17 60.14 16.34
C HIS A 96 -11.16 58.97 16.45
N LEU A 97 -12.38 59.22 16.96
CA LEU A 97 -13.44 58.20 17.02
C LEU A 97 -13.84 57.71 15.63
N ASP A 98 -14.03 58.61 14.66
CA ASP A 98 -14.35 58.24 13.27
C ASP A 98 -13.24 57.38 12.64
N SER A 99 -11.98 57.68 12.93
CA SER A 99 -10.84 56.89 12.47
C SER A 99 -10.80 55.50 13.13
N GLN A 100 -11.08 55.41 14.42
CA GLN A 100 -11.16 54.13 15.13
C GLN A 100 -12.33 53.28 14.64
N GLU A 101 -13.48 53.89 14.40
CA GLU A 101 -14.66 53.20 13.86
C GLU A 101 -14.35 52.56 12.50
N LYS A 102 -13.72 53.32 11.59
CA LYS A 102 -13.29 52.79 10.28
C LYS A 102 -12.32 51.62 10.41
N LEU A 103 -11.36 51.71 11.33
CA LEU A 103 -10.41 50.62 11.58
C LEU A 103 -11.12 49.38 12.14
N LEU A 104 -12.07 49.57 13.06
CA LEU A 104 -12.87 48.46 13.60
C LEU A 104 -13.72 47.82 12.52
N GLN A 105 -14.38 48.59 11.67
CA GLN A 105 -15.15 48.08 10.52
C GLN A 105 -14.28 47.23 9.59
N GLN A 106 -13.07 47.68 9.25
CA GLN A 106 -12.12 46.91 8.45
C GLN A 106 -11.70 45.61 9.13
N ARG A 107 -11.45 45.64 10.44
CA ARG A 107 -11.10 44.43 11.21
C ARG A 107 -12.28 43.46 11.30
N CYS A 108 -13.50 43.94 11.52
CA CYS A 108 -14.72 43.12 11.51
C CYS A 108 -14.89 42.42 10.17
N HIS A 109 -14.80 43.15 9.06
CA HIS A 109 -14.88 42.55 7.73
C HIS A 109 -13.79 41.50 7.49
N GLY A 110 -12.55 41.77 7.94
CA GLY A 110 -11.46 40.80 7.86
C GLY A 110 -11.70 39.53 8.70
N LEU A 111 -12.35 39.65 9.85
CA LEU A 111 -12.74 38.51 10.69
C LEU A 111 -13.86 37.69 10.04
N GLU A 112 -14.90 38.35 9.49
CA GLU A 112 -15.99 37.67 8.77
C GLU A 112 -15.46 36.83 7.59
N MET A 113 -14.49 37.36 6.83
CA MET A 113 -13.89 36.62 5.72
C MET A 113 -13.08 35.41 6.19
N LYS A 114 -12.39 35.52 7.34
CA LYS A 114 -11.67 34.40 7.95
C LYS A 114 -12.62 33.35 8.53
N GLU A 115 -13.71 33.77 9.15
CA GLU A 115 -14.77 32.89 9.64
C GLU A 115 -15.34 32.04 8.51
N ARG A 116 -15.73 32.67 7.40
CA ARG A 116 -16.20 31.95 6.20
C ARG A 116 -15.18 30.96 5.64
N GLN A 117 -13.89 31.30 5.66
CA GLN A 117 -12.82 30.39 5.24
C GLN A 117 -12.70 29.17 6.16
N LEU A 118 -12.79 29.38 7.48
CA LEU A 118 -12.75 28.29 8.45
C LEU A 118 -13.97 27.39 8.34
N GLU A 119 -15.17 27.95 8.16
CA GLU A 119 -16.40 27.18 7.93
C GLU A 119 -16.29 26.29 6.69
N GLU A 120 -15.72 26.79 5.60
CA GLU A 120 -15.48 25.98 4.40
C GLU A 120 -14.47 24.86 4.66
N GLN A 121 -13.38 25.13 5.39
CA GLN A 121 -12.43 24.09 5.78
C GLN A 121 -13.09 23.01 6.63
N VAL A 122 -13.94 23.40 7.60
CA VAL A 122 -14.71 22.45 8.43
C VAL A 122 -15.62 21.59 7.57
N ARG A 123 -16.37 22.18 6.63
CA ARG A 123 -17.22 21.42 5.68
C ARG A 123 -16.43 20.38 4.89
N VAL A 124 -15.25 20.76 4.38
CA VAL A 124 -14.38 19.85 3.64
C VAL A 124 -13.87 18.72 4.52
N PHE A 125 -13.44 19.01 5.76
CA PHE A 125 -13.00 17.98 6.70
C PHE A 125 -14.13 17.02 7.08
N GLU A 126 -15.34 17.53 7.33
CA GLU A 126 -16.50 16.70 7.61
C GLU A 126 -16.85 15.78 6.43
N SER A 127 -16.77 16.29 5.19
CA SER A 127 -17.00 15.45 4.00
C SER A 127 -15.96 14.34 3.89
N LYS A 128 -14.68 14.65 4.09
CA LYS A 128 -13.59 13.65 4.09
C LYS A 128 -13.76 12.62 5.20
N GLN A 129 -14.16 13.05 6.40
CA GLN A 129 -14.43 12.14 7.51
C GLN A 129 -15.54 11.15 7.14
N ARG A 130 -16.64 11.63 6.53
CA ARG A 130 -17.73 10.76 6.08
C ARG A 130 -17.27 9.76 5.01
N GLU A 131 -16.42 10.19 4.06
CA GLU A 131 -15.84 9.29 3.05
C GLU A 131 -14.96 8.21 3.68
N PHE A 132 -14.09 8.57 4.63
CA PHE A 132 -13.27 7.61 5.37
C PHE A 132 -14.14 6.62 6.16
N ASP A 133 -15.18 7.09 6.83
CA ASP A 133 -16.09 6.22 7.60
C ASP A 133 -16.79 5.19 6.69
N LEU A 134 -17.20 5.59 5.49
CA LEU A 134 -17.77 4.68 4.48
C LEU A 134 -16.73 3.67 3.98
N MET A 135 -15.51 4.12 3.70
CA MET A 135 -14.40 3.25 3.27
C MET A 135 -14.08 2.19 4.32
N VAL A 136 -13.99 2.59 5.59
CA VAL A 136 -13.74 1.68 6.71
C VAL A 136 -14.87 0.66 6.85
N LYS A 137 -16.14 1.09 6.77
CA LYS A 137 -17.29 0.18 6.80
C LYS A 137 -17.25 -0.85 5.68
N GLU A 138 -16.93 -0.43 4.46
CA GLU A 138 -16.88 -1.35 3.32
C GLU A 138 -15.68 -2.31 3.42
N ARG A 139 -14.53 -1.81 3.88
CA ARG A 139 -13.36 -2.66 4.12
C ARG A 139 -13.63 -3.70 5.21
N GLN A 140 -14.34 -3.32 6.27
CA GLN A 140 -14.74 -4.23 7.34
C GLN A 140 -15.62 -5.37 6.79
N LYS A 141 -16.66 -5.06 6.00
CA LYS A 141 -17.49 -6.09 5.37
C LYS A 141 -16.68 -7.07 4.50
N CYS A 142 -15.73 -6.56 3.72
CA CYS A 142 -14.85 -7.40 2.90
C CYS A 142 -13.99 -8.33 3.76
N LEU A 143 -13.46 -7.83 4.88
CA LEU A 143 -12.69 -8.66 5.83
C LEU A 143 -13.58 -9.72 6.46
N ASP A 144 -14.80 -9.38 6.88
CA ASP A 144 -15.75 -10.34 7.47
C ASP A 144 -16.11 -11.45 6.47
N LEU A 145 -16.27 -11.11 5.18
CA LEU A 145 -16.52 -12.10 4.13
C LEU A 145 -15.30 -12.99 3.87
N GLN A 146 -14.11 -12.40 3.84
CA GLN A 146 -12.86 -13.14 3.65
C GLN A 146 -12.58 -14.08 4.82
N GLU A 147 -12.85 -13.66 6.05
CA GLU A 147 -12.74 -14.49 7.25
C GLU A 147 -13.67 -15.69 7.18
N LYS A 148 -14.94 -15.49 6.78
CA LYS A 148 -15.89 -16.60 6.58
C LYS A 148 -15.42 -17.61 5.54
N LEU A 149 -14.93 -17.14 4.38
CA LEU A 149 -14.42 -18.03 3.34
C LEU A 149 -13.20 -18.83 3.80
N LEU A 150 -12.30 -18.20 4.58
CA LEU A 150 -11.17 -18.89 5.17
C LEU A 150 -11.61 -19.93 6.19
N GLN A 151 -12.58 -19.60 7.06
CA GLN A 151 -13.15 -20.56 8.01
C GLN A 151 -13.77 -21.77 7.29
N GLU A 152 -14.56 -21.55 6.24
CA GLU A 152 -15.14 -22.63 5.43
C GLU A 152 -14.05 -23.49 4.78
N GLY A 153 -12.99 -22.87 4.27
CA GLY A 153 -11.82 -23.53 3.72
C GLY A 153 -11.10 -24.42 4.74
N CYS A 154 -10.84 -23.90 5.95
CA CYS A 154 -10.25 -24.65 7.05
C CYS A 154 -11.10 -25.88 7.43
N HIS A 155 -12.41 -25.70 7.61
CA HIS A 155 -13.32 -26.82 7.88
C HIS A 155 -13.30 -27.87 6.76
N GLY A 156 -13.18 -27.43 5.50
CA GLY A 156 -13.06 -28.32 4.34
C GLY A 156 -11.76 -29.13 4.35
N LEU A 157 -10.64 -28.51 4.72
CA LEU A 157 -9.34 -29.15 4.85
C LEU A 157 -9.32 -30.14 6.02
N GLU A 158 -9.85 -29.77 7.18
CA GLU A 158 -9.95 -30.67 8.36
C GLU A 158 -10.74 -31.95 8.03
N LYS A 159 -11.83 -31.84 7.26
CA LYS A 159 -12.59 -33.02 6.80
C LYS A 159 -11.78 -33.91 5.87
N LYS A 160 -10.98 -33.32 4.96
CA LYS A 160 -10.12 -34.06 4.04
C LYS A 160 -8.97 -34.74 4.78
N GLU A 161 -8.35 -34.05 5.73
CA GLU A 161 -7.31 -34.57 6.61
C GLU A 161 -7.82 -35.80 7.35
N ARG A 162 -8.97 -35.71 8.03
CA ARG A 162 -9.58 -36.86 8.72
C ARG A 162 -9.81 -38.06 7.80
N ARG A 163 -10.28 -37.82 6.56
CA ARG A 163 -10.49 -38.89 5.57
C ARG A 163 -9.18 -39.52 5.11
N LEU A 164 -8.10 -38.73 4.99
CA LEU A 164 -6.77 -39.26 4.67
C LEU A 164 -6.21 -40.05 5.84
N GLU A 165 -6.34 -39.57 7.07
CA GLU A 165 -5.96 -40.32 8.27
C GLU A 165 -6.68 -41.67 8.36
N GLU A 166 -7.97 -41.73 8.03
CA GLU A 166 -8.73 -42.98 7.95
C GLU A 166 -8.15 -43.94 6.92
N LYS A 167 -7.85 -43.46 5.69
CA LYS A 167 -7.21 -44.28 4.66
C LYS A 167 -5.83 -44.77 5.06
N VAL A 168 -5.03 -43.92 5.74
CA VAL A 168 -3.72 -44.31 6.25
C VAL A 168 -3.85 -45.45 7.26
N ARG A 169 -4.79 -45.33 8.22
CA ARG A 169 -5.07 -46.41 9.18
C ARG A 169 -5.49 -47.72 8.50
N GLU A 170 -6.32 -47.63 7.45
CA GLU A 170 -6.72 -48.79 6.66
C GLU A 170 -5.53 -49.44 5.93
N PHE A 171 -4.70 -48.66 5.24
CA PHE A 171 -3.49 -49.16 4.58
C PHE A 171 -2.50 -49.77 5.57
N GLU A 172 -2.33 -49.19 6.76
CA GLU A 172 -1.50 -49.75 7.82
C GLU A 172 -2.04 -51.09 8.32
N SER A 173 -3.36 -51.24 8.45
CA SER A 173 -3.99 -52.52 8.78
C SER A 173 -3.76 -53.57 7.70
N ASN A 174 -4.03 -53.21 6.44
CA ASN A 174 -3.83 -54.11 5.29
C ASN A 174 -2.37 -54.54 5.16
N LYS A 175 -1.42 -53.62 5.37
CA LYS A 175 0.01 -53.94 5.37
C LYS A 175 0.35 -54.99 6.43
N LYS A 176 -0.15 -54.82 7.66
CA LYS A 176 0.07 -55.81 8.74
C LYS A 176 -0.48 -57.19 8.36
N GLU A 177 -1.66 -57.25 7.74
CA GLU A 177 -2.25 -58.50 7.25
C GLU A 177 -1.41 -59.16 6.15
N PHE A 178 -0.93 -58.37 5.18
CA PHE A 178 -0.02 -58.87 4.14
C PHE A 178 1.29 -59.38 4.72
N ASP A 179 1.89 -58.67 5.67
CA ASP A 179 3.12 -59.08 6.35
C ASP A 179 2.92 -60.42 7.08
N SER A 180 1.79 -60.61 7.77
CA SER A 180 1.43 -61.90 8.38
C SER A 180 1.24 -63.01 7.34
N MET A 181 0.57 -62.73 6.21
CA MET A 181 0.37 -63.72 5.14
C MET A 181 1.69 -64.17 4.49
N ILE A 182 2.62 -63.23 4.27
CA ILE A 182 3.97 -63.54 3.75
C ILE A 182 4.72 -64.42 4.75
N GLN A 183 4.65 -64.10 6.04
CA GLN A 183 5.29 -64.88 7.09
C GLN A 183 4.77 -66.33 7.14
N GLU A 184 3.45 -66.53 7.06
CA GLU A 184 2.83 -67.87 7.01
C GLU A 184 3.25 -68.66 5.77
N ARG A 185 3.24 -68.03 4.58
CA ARG A 185 3.71 -68.67 3.35
C ARG A 185 5.18 -69.05 3.41
N GLN A 186 6.03 -68.21 4.01
CA GLN A 186 7.44 -68.52 4.17
C GLN A 186 7.61 -69.76 5.06
N GLN A 187 6.89 -69.85 6.17
CA GLN A 187 6.92 -71.05 7.04
C GLN A 187 6.45 -72.31 6.31
N HIS A 188 5.43 -72.21 5.46
CA HIS A 188 4.98 -73.33 4.64
C HIS A 188 6.06 -73.77 3.64
N LEU A 189 6.66 -72.83 2.91
CA LEU A 189 7.74 -73.12 1.96
C LEU A 189 8.96 -73.76 2.64
N ASP A 190 9.37 -73.25 3.80
CA ASP A 190 10.48 -73.81 4.58
C ASP A 190 10.18 -75.26 5.00
N SER A 191 8.92 -75.55 5.35
CA SER A 191 8.47 -76.90 5.72
C SER A 191 8.46 -77.85 4.52
N GLU A 192 7.99 -77.39 3.36
CA GLU A 192 7.95 -78.16 2.11
C GLU A 192 9.37 -78.42 1.57
N GLU A 193 10.27 -77.43 1.62
CA GLU A 193 11.67 -77.57 1.25
C GLU A 193 12.36 -78.63 2.13
N LYS A 194 12.06 -78.66 3.43
CA LYS A 194 12.57 -79.68 4.34
C LYS A 194 12.13 -81.08 3.93
N LEU A 195 10.84 -81.26 3.62
CA LEU A 195 10.31 -82.54 3.12
C LEU A 195 10.96 -82.96 1.80
N LEU A 196 11.18 -82.02 0.88
CA LEU A 196 11.87 -82.29 -0.39
C LEU A 196 13.34 -82.69 -0.18
N ARG A 197 14.06 -82.04 0.76
CA ARG A 197 15.43 -82.43 1.12
C ARG A 197 15.47 -83.85 1.70
N GLU A 198 14.55 -84.17 2.60
CA GLU A 198 14.42 -85.52 3.17
C GLU A 198 14.10 -86.56 2.09
N GLY A 199 13.15 -86.27 1.19
CA GLY A 199 12.81 -87.12 0.05
C GLY A 199 13.97 -87.33 -0.92
N SER A 200 14.70 -86.26 -1.26
CA SER A 200 15.91 -86.31 -2.09
C SER A 200 16.98 -87.19 -1.46
N HIS A 201 17.21 -87.05 -0.14
CA HIS A 201 18.13 -87.94 0.58
C HIS A 201 17.66 -89.40 0.53
N GLY A 202 16.37 -89.66 0.72
CA GLY A 202 15.79 -91.00 0.61
C GLY A 202 15.98 -91.62 -0.78
N LEU A 203 15.74 -90.85 -1.84
CA LEU A 203 15.97 -91.27 -3.23
C LEU A 203 17.45 -91.58 -3.49
N LYS A 204 18.36 -90.74 -3.00
CA LYS A 204 19.81 -90.95 -3.12
C LYS A 204 20.29 -92.25 -2.45
N MET A 205 19.66 -92.63 -1.34
CA MET A 205 19.96 -93.91 -0.68
C MET A 205 19.43 -95.11 -1.49
N LYS A 206 18.22 -95.00 -2.06
CA LYS A 206 17.67 -96.03 -2.96
C LYS A 206 18.46 -96.14 -4.27
N GLU A 207 18.92 -95.02 -4.83
CA GLU A 207 19.79 -94.97 -6.00
C GLU A 207 21.06 -95.78 -5.74
N ARG A 208 21.76 -95.54 -4.62
CA ARG A 208 22.93 -96.35 -4.21
C ARG A 208 22.62 -97.84 -4.06
N GLN A 209 21.46 -98.19 -3.49
CA GLN A 209 21.03 -99.58 -3.37
C GLN A 209 20.79 -100.23 -4.74
N LEU A 210 20.17 -99.51 -5.67
CA LEU A 210 19.97 -99.97 -7.04
C LEU A 210 21.29 -100.08 -7.79
N GLU A 211 22.20 -99.12 -7.66
CA GLU A 211 23.57 -99.21 -8.21
C GLU A 211 24.31 -100.45 -7.70
N GLU A 212 24.09 -100.83 -6.44
CA GLU A 212 24.66 -102.04 -5.85
C GLU A 212 23.99 -103.32 -6.38
N GLN A 213 22.65 -103.33 -6.54
CA GLN A 213 21.95 -104.42 -7.23
C GLN A 213 22.40 -104.55 -8.69
N VAL A 214 22.59 -103.45 -9.40
CA VAL A 214 23.11 -103.43 -10.77
C VAL A 214 24.53 -103.99 -10.80
N ARG A 215 25.42 -103.58 -9.89
CA ARG A 215 26.77 -104.18 -9.79
C ARG A 215 26.73 -105.68 -9.52
N LYS A 216 25.78 -106.13 -8.70
CA LYS A 216 25.57 -107.56 -8.43
C LYS A 216 25.08 -108.30 -9.67
N LEU A 217 24.07 -107.77 -10.37
CA LEU A 217 23.57 -108.32 -11.63
C LEU A 217 24.64 -108.29 -12.73
N GLU A 218 25.47 -107.25 -12.82
CA GLU A 218 26.63 -107.19 -13.72
C GLU A 218 27.65 -108.28 -13.39
N SER A 219 27.86 -108.60 -12.11
CA SER A 219 28.72 -109.71 -11.70
C SER A 219 28.11 -111.09 -12.04
N GLU A 220 26.79 -111.24 -11.94
CA GLU A 220 26.05 -112.44 -12.35
C GLU A 220 26.03 -112.58 -13.89
N GLN A 221 25.93 -111.48 -14.63
CA GLN A 221 26.04 -111.44 -16.08
C GLN A 221 27.47 -111.76 -16.54
N LYS A 222 28.50 -111.28 -15.84
CA LYS A 222 29.89 -111.73 -16.09
C LYS A 222 30.10 -113.22 -15.81
N GLN A 223 29.35 -113.81 -14.88
CA GLN A 223 29.33 -115.27 -14.68
C GLN A 223 28.55 -116.00 -15.79
N PHE A 224 27.47 -115.42 -16.30
CA PHE A 224 26.73 -115.94 -17.45
C PHE A 224 27.56 -115.86 -18.75
N GLU A 225 28.33 -114.80 -18.93
CA GLU A 225 29.32 -114.64 -20.02
C GLU A 225 30.48 -115.66 -19.93
N SER A 226 30.81 -116.14 -18.72
CA SER A 226 31.76 -117.26 -18.53
C SER A 226 31.19 -118.61 -18.99
N LEU A 227 29.87 -118.80 -18.98
CA LEU A 227 29.18 -119.99 -19.49
C LEU A 227 28.90 -119.91 -21.01
N GLN A 228 28.83 -118.71 -21.56
CA GLN A 228 28.59 -118.46 -22.98
C GLN A 228 29.86 -118.56 -23.86
N LYS A 229 31.03 -118.86 -23.28
CA LYS A 229 32.29 -119.12 -23.99
C LYS A 229 32.48 -120.60 -24.39
N SER A 230 31.42 -121.21 -24.92
CA SER A 230 31.40 -122.55 -25.54
C SER A 230 30.31 -122.63 -26.64
N LYS A 231 30.37 -121.76 -27.64
CA LYS A 231 30.04 -122.00 -29.07
C LYS A 231 30.15 -120.68 -29.85
N GLU A 232 30.78 -120.78 -31.02
CA GLU A 232 31.45 -119.71 -31.78
C GLU A 232 30.55 -118.80 -32.64
N ASP A 233 31.06 -117.58 -32.82
CA ASP A 233 31.13 -116.68 -33.98
C ASP A 233 29.90 -116.42 -34.89
N ILE A 234 29.54 -115.13 -35.06
CA ILE A 234 29.83 -114.31 -36.27
C ILE A 234 29.12 -112.91 -36.23
N GLN A 235 29.88 -111.87 -36.63
CA GLN A 235 29.50 -110.54 -37.18
C GLN A 235 29.33 -109.28 -36.27
N ASN A 236 30.44 -108.51 -36.11
CA ASN A 236 30.68 -107.08 -36.43
C ASN A 236 29.48 -106.10 -36.58
N LEU A 237 29.46 -104.83 -36.12
CA LEU A 237 30.46 -103.75 -35.99
C LEU A 237 29.91 -102.56 -35.13
N LYS A 238 30.81 -101.92 -34.34
CA LYS A 238 30.98 -100.48 -33.96
C LYS A 238 29.74 -99.56 -33.71
N SER A 239 29.71 -98.67 -32.71
CA SER A 239 30.74 -97.67 -32.37
C SER A 239 30.59 -97.08 -30.96
N LYS A 240 31.75 -96.81 -30.34
CA LYS A 240 32.00 -95.89 -29.22
C LYS A 240 31.83 -94.43 -29.65
N GLU A 241 31.44 -93.55 -28.72
CA GLU A 241 32.16 -92.32 -28.32
C GLU A 241 31.40 -91.64 -27.14
N LYS A 242 32.01 -91.31 -25.98
CA LYS A 242 32.92 -90.17 -25.64
C LYS A 242 32.18 -88.83 -25.85
N THR A 243 31.96 -87.95 -24.85
CA THR A 243 32.85 -86.97 -24.17
C THR A 243 31.90 -86.06 -23.34
N ASN A 244 32.08 -85.68 -22.07
CA ASN A 244 33.08 -84.83 -21.39
C ASN A 244 33.44 -83.49 -22.08
N CYS A 245 32.86 -82.36 -21.62
CA CYS A 245 33.49 -81.03 -21.42
C CYS A 245 32.40 -80.02 -20.97
N SER A 246 32.40 -79.50 -19.74
CA SER A 246 33.07 -78.27 -19.28
C SER A 246 32.62 -76.96 -19.93
N ARG A 247 31.79 -76.23 -19.19
CA ARG A 247 31.96 -74.83 -18.75
C ARG A 247 33.06 -74.00 -19.45
N ASP A 248 32.64 -72.92 -20.12
CA ASP A 248 33.26 -71.57 -20.14
C ASP A 248 32.24 -70.64 -20.86
N GLY A 249 31.53 -69.72 -20.20
CA GLY A 249 32.03 -68.53 -19.52
C GLY A 249 32.26 -67.35 -20.49
N LYS A 250 32.60 -67.62 -21.76
CA LYS A 250 32.83 -66.61 -22.80
C LYS A 250 31.64 -66.23 -23.68
N CYS A 251 30.53 -66.98 -23.67
CA CYS A 251 29.31 -66.60 -24.40
C CYS A 251 28.51 -65.47 -23.69
N LEU A 252 28.76 -65.27 -22.39
CA LEU A 252 28.12 -64.19 -21.61
C LEU A 252 28.73 -62.81 -21.90
N GLN A 253 29.92 -62.77 -22.51
CA GLN A 253 30.63 -61.52 -22.84
C GLN A 253 30.18 -60.93 -24.20
N VAL A 254 29.49 -61.72 -25.03
CA VAL A 254 28.92 -61.27 -26.32
C VAL A 254 27.48 -60.77 -26.15
N LEU A 255 26.70 -61.34 -25.23
CA LEU A 255 25.36 -60.83 -24.90
C LEU A 255 25.37 -59.50 -24.13
N MET A 256 26.46 -59.20 -23.41
CA MET A 256 26.60 -57.92 -22.69
C MET A 256 27.07 -56.76 -23.59
N ASN A 257 27.48 -57.04 -24.84
CA ASN A 257 27.99 -56.03 -25.78
C ASN A 257 27.01 -55.64 -26.90
N GLU A 258 25.77 -56.15 -26.88
CA GLU A 258 24.71 -55.80 -27.85
C GLU A 258 23.76 -54.67 -27.38
N ASN A 259 24.04 -54.02 -26.24
CA ASN A 259 23.19 -52.94 -25.72
C ASN A 259 23.74 -51.52 -25.92
N TRP A 260 24.92 -51.35 -26.50
CA TRP A 260 25.44 -50.00 -26.85
C TRP A 260 25.14 -49.57 -28.30
N THR A 261 24.78 -50.52 -29.18
CA THR A 261 24.57 -50.27 -30.62
C THR A 261 23.14 -49.82 -31.00
N ARG A 262 22.17 -49.82 -30.07
CA ARG A 262 20.82 -49.32 -30.37
C ARG A 262 20.72 -47.78 -30.32
N THR A 263 21.64 -47.10 -29.66
CA THR A 263 21.60 -45.63 -29.53
C THR A 263 22.13 -44.93 -30.79
N ASP A 264 23.17 -45.46 -31.44
CA ASP A 264 23.76 -44.88 -32.66
C ASP A 264 22.92 -45.13 -33.92
N LEU A 265 22.28 -46.30 -34.02
CA LEU A 265 21.34 -46.62 -35.11
C LEU A 265 20.09 -45.74 -35.05
N VAL A 266 19.53 -45.53 -33.85
CA VAL A 266 18.37 -44.65 -33.65
C VAL A 266 18.73 -43.18 -33.92
N CYS A 267 19.95 -42.74 -33.59
CA CYS A 267 20.45 -41.41 -34.01
C CYS A 267 20.46 -41.26 -35.54
N GLY A 268 20.93 -42.27 -36.27
CA GLY A 268 21.02 -42.25 -37.73
C GLY A 268 19.66 -42.22 -38.43
N GLU A 269 18.67 -42.96 -37.91
CA GLU A 269 17.31 -42.97 -38.45
C GLU A 269 16.57 -41.65 -38.20
N ILE A 270 16.69 -41.08 -36.99
CA ILE A 270 16.09 -39.78 -36.67
C ILE A 270 16.75 -38.67 -37.48
N ALA A 271 18.07 -38.72 -37.68
CA ALA A 271 18.79 -37.81 -38.56
C ALA A 271 18.24 -37.83 -40.00
N ALA A 272 18.03 -39.03 -40.56
CA ALA A 272 17.45 -39.19 -41.90
C ALA A 272 16.02 -38.65 -41.98
N CYS A 273 15.19 -38.90 -40.96
CA CYS A 273 13.83 -38.37 -40.87
C CYS A 273 13.78 -36.84 -40.79
N LEU A 274 14.66 -36.22 -39.98
CA LEU A 274 14.74 -34.77 -39.88
C LEU A 274 15.25 -34.14 -41.17
N GLN A 275 16.21 -34.75 -41.85
CA GLN A 275 16.74 -34.25 -43.12
C GLN A 275 15.75 -34.41 -44.29
N ALA A 276 14.89 -35.43 -44.25
CA ALA A 276 13.83 -35.65 -45.24
C ALA A 276 12.57 -34.77 -45.00
N SER A 277 12.43 -34.18 -43.81
CA SER A 277 11.29 -33.31 -43.48
C SER A 277 11.45 -31.91 -44.10
N SER A 278 10.36 -31.38 -44.66
CA SER A 278 10.32 -30.00 -45.16
C SER A 278 10.31 -28.94 -44.05
N ASP A 279 9.87 -29.33 -42.84
CA ASP A 279 9.90 -28.48 -41.64
C ASP A 279 10.29 -29.34 -40.42
N PRO A 280 11.60 -29.56 -40.20
CA PRO A 280 12.09 -30.40 -39.11
C PRO A 280 11.73 -29.84 -37.73
N ALA A 281 11.66 -28.50 -37.61
CA ALA A 281 11.26 -27.84 -36.37
C ALA A 281 9.79 -28.09 -36.06
N LYS A 282 8.88 -27.98 -37.04
CA LYS A 282 7.47 -28.30 -36.84
C LYS A 282 7.24 -29.78 -36.53
N LEU A 283 7.94 -30.68 -37.23
CA LEU A 283 7.83 -32.13 -37.00
C LEU A 283 8.18 -32.51 -35.56
N VAL A 284 9.30 -31.99 -35.05
CA VAL A 284 9.71 -32.24 -33.66
C VAL A 284 8.73 -31.59 -32.69
N LEU A 285 8.25 -30.36 -32.97
CA LEU A 285 7.27 -29.68 -32.12
C LEU A 285 5.96 -30.48 -32.01
N ASP A 286 5.49 -31.08 -33.08
CA ASP A 286 4.29 -31.92 -33.07
C ASP A 286 4.50 -33.20 -32.25
N ALA A 287 5.69 -33.80 -32.31
CA ALA A 287 6.07 -34.94 -31.46
C ALA A 287 6.12 -34.58 -29.96
N MET A 288 6.29 -33.29 -29.61
CA MET A 288 6.30 -32.84 -28.22
C MET A 288 4.91 -32.90 -27.56
N GLN A 289 3.82 -33.05 -28.30
CA GLN A 289 2.48 -33.21 -27.72
C GLN A 289 2.37 -34.44 -26.80
N GLY A 290 3.18 -35.48 -27.03
CA GLY A 290 3.23 -36.69 -26.20
C GLY A 290 3.89 -36.50 -24.83
N PHE A 291 4.64 -35.40 -24.60
CA PHE A 291 5.41 -35.18 -23.37
C PHE A 291 4.54 -35.10 -22.11
N TYR A 292 3.32 -34.58 -22.28
CA TYR A 292 2.24 -34.62 -21.29
C TYR A 292 1.00 -35.27 -21.93
N PRO A 293 0.78 -36.59 -21.75
CA PRO A 293 -0.40 -37.26 -22.28
C PRO A 293 -1.68 -36.56 -21.82
N SER A 294 -2.63 -36.36 -22.72
CA SER A 294 -3.92 -35.76 -22.38
C SER A 294 -4.74 -36.73 -21.51
N ASN A 295 -5.38 -36.19 -20.46
CA ASN A 295 -6.05 -36.93 -19.38
C ASN A 295 -7.29 -37.76 -19.80
N GLN A 296 -7.45 -38.13 -21.07
CA GLN A 296 -8.66 -38.75 -21.61
C GLN A 296 -8.60 -40.27 -21.79
N THR A 297 -7.49 -40.95 -21.45
CA THR A 297 -7.43 -42.42 -21.57
C THR A 297 -6.61 -43.09 -20.46
N VAL A 298 -7.36 -43.72 -19.54
CA VAL A 298 -7.08 -45.01 -18.86
C VAL A 298 -6.09 -45.04 -17.67
N ASP A 299 -6.43 -45.90 -16.72
CA ASP A 299 -5.90 -46.12 -15.36
C ASP A 299 -4.36 -46.11 -15.20
N SER A 300 -3.96 -45.50 -14.08
CA SER A 300 -2.67 -44.85 -13.84
C SER A 300 -1.56 -45.72 -13.25
N THR A 301 -1.55 -47.05 -13.47
CA THR A 301 -0.53 -47.91 -12.82
C THR A 301 0.33 -48.70 -13.81
N GLU A 302 -0.10 -48.90 -15.06
CA GLU A 302 0.70 -49.58 -16.09
C GLU A 302 1.64 -48.64 -16.89
N PHE A 303 1.37 -47.32 -16.89
CA PHE A 303 2.06 -46.33 -17.74
C PHE A 303 3.22 -45.57 -17.07
N ALA A 304 3.53 -45.80 -15.79
CA ALA A 304 4.60 -45.04 -15.11
C ALA A 304 6.00 -45.26 -15.74
N PHE A 305 6.27 -46.48 -16.22
CA PHE A 305 7.47 -46.79 -17.00
C PHE A 305 7.43 -46.18 -18.41
N ASP A 306 6.24 -46.07 -19.01
CA ASP A 306 6.03 -45.53 -20.36
C ASP A 306 6.23 -44.00 -20.40
N LEU A 307 5.70 -43.26 -19.42
CA LEU A 307 5.88 -41.80 -19.30
C LEU A 307 7.34 -41.36 -19.20
N THR A 308 8.16 -42.12 -18.46
CA THR A 308 9.60 -41.85 -18.35
C THR A 308 10.31 -42.06 -19.69
N VAL A 309 9.94 -43.12 -20.43
CA VAL A 309 10.47 -43.42 -21.76
C VAL A 309 10.03 -42.36 -22.78
N ILE A 310 8.76 -41.95 -22.76
CA ILE A 310 8.21 -40.89 -23.62
C ILE A 310 8.97 -39.58 -23.38
N ARG A 311 9.13 -39.15 -22.13
CA ARG A 311 9.83 -37.89 -21.81
C ARG A 311 11.29 -37.92 -22.22
N ARG A 312 12.00 -39.03 -21.99
CA ARG A 312 13.38 -39.22 -22.48
C ARG A 312 13.45 -39.17 -24.00
N SER A 313 12.48 -39.76 -24.70
CA SER A 313 12.40 -39.74 -26.17
C SER A 313 12.17 -38.33 -26.70
N CYS A 314 11.29 -37.55 -26.07
CA CYS A 314 11.07 -36.15 -26.43
C CYS A 314 12.30 -35.26 -26.19
N ILE A 315 12.95 -35.40 -25.03
CA ILE A 315 14.22 -34.69 -24.72
C ILE A 315 15.27 -35.03 -25.78
N PHE A 316 15.41 -36.31 -26.11
CA PHE A 316 16.34 -36.77 -27.12
C PHE A 316 16.04 -36.17 -28.50
N LEU A 317 14.77 -36.11 -28.92
CA LEU A 317 14.37 -35.47 -30.18
C LEU A 317 14.69 -33.96 -30.21
N LEU A 318 14.50 -33.24 -29.11
CA LEU A 318 14.89 -31.83 -28.99
C LEU A 318 16.41 -31.66 -29.11
N GLN A 319 17.19 -32.55 -28.48
CA GLN A 319 18.64 -32.55 -28.58
C GLN A 319 19.13 -32.87 -29.99
N GLN A 320 18.49 -33.79 -30.70
CA GLN A 320 18.79 -34.03 -32.12
C GLN A 320 18.47 -32.79 -32.95
N LEU A 321 17.31 -32.15 -32.77
CA LEU A 321 16.96 -30.93 -33.49
C LEU A 321 17.99 -29.81 -33.27
N LYS A 322 18.46 -29.64 -32.03
CA LYS A 322 19.54 -28.70 -31.67
C LYS A 322 20.80 -28.95 -32.49
N ARG A 323 21.19 -30.22 -32.63
CA ARG A 323 22.36 -30.64 -33.41
C ARG A 323 22.22 -30.32 -34.90
N PHE A 324 21.00 -30.39 -35.45
CA PHE A 324 20.72 -29.99 -36.84
C PHE A 324 20.60 -28.48 -37.02
N SER A 325 20.22 -27.75 -35.98
CA SER A 325 20.05 -26.28 -36.00
C SER A 325 19.32 -25.75 -37.25
N PRO A 326 18.12 -26.27 -37.61
CA PRO A 326 17.40 -25.77 -38.77
C PRO A 326 16.86 -24.35 -38.53
N GLN A 327 16.57 -23.61 -39.61
CA GLN A 327 15.91 -22.32 -39.48
C GLN A 327 14.47 -22.50 -38.99
N ILE A 328 14.15 -21.93 -37.83
CA ILE A 328 12.84 -22.06 -37.20
C ILE A 328 11.91 -20.96 -37.71
N ASN A 329 10.82 -21.37 -38.36
CA ASN A 329 9.78 -20.48 -38.84
C ASN A 329 9.13 -19.71 -37.65
N PRO A 330 8.89 -18.38 -37.76
CA PRO A 330 8.20 -17.60 -36.73
C PRO A 330 6.87 -18.17 -36.24
N GLN A 331 6.10 -18.85 -37.12
CA GLN A 331 4.83 -19.48 -36.75
C GLN A 331 5.07 -20.69 -35.82
N VAL A 332 6.03 -21.55 -36.15
CA VAL A 332 6.46 -22.68 -35.31
C VAL A 332 6.99 -22.18 -33.97
N ARG A 333 7.76 -21.08 -33.97
CA ARG A 333 8.21 -20.43 -32.73
C ARG A 333 7.06 -19.89 -31.87
N LYS A 334 5.96 -19.44 -32.47
CA LYS A 334 4.75 -19.03 -31.74
C LYS A 334 4.05 -20.23 -31.08
N GLU A 335 3.96 -21.35 -31.78
CA GLU A 335 3.39 -22.60 -31.25
C GLU A 335 4.27 -23.19 -30.14
N ALA A 336 5.59 -23.18 -30.31
CA ALA A 336 6.55 -23.58 -29.28
C ALA A 336 6.40 -22.74 -28.00
N ARG A 337 6.13 -21.43 -28.12
CA ARG A 337 5.84 -20.57 -26.95
C ARG A 337 4.55 -20.98 -26.24
N ALA A 338 3.50 -21.32 -26.98
CA ALA A 338 2.24 -21.77 -26.39
C ALA A 338 2.44 -23.11 -25.66
N LEU A 339 3.15 -24.06 -26.28
CA LEU A 339 3.45 -25.35 -25.70
C LEU A 339 4.36 -25.23 -24.46
N ALA A 340 5.38 -24.38 -24.51
CA ALA A 340 6.26 -24.13 -23.37
C ALA A 340 5.52 -23.46 -22.19
N ALA A 341 4.56 -22.57 -22.47
CA ALA A 341 3.67 -22.02 -21.44
C ALA A 341 2.77 -23.10 -20.81
N GLU A 342 2.24 -24.02 -21.62
CA GLU A 342 1.47 -25.17 -21.14
C GLU A 342 2.32 -26.10 -20.26
N TRP A 343 3.52 -26.46 -20.72
CA TRP A 343 4.46 -27.29 -19.94
C TRP A 343 4.84 -26.63 -18.62
N LYS A 344 5.10 -25.32 -18.64
CA LYS A 344 5.38 -24.56 -17.41
C LYS A 344 4.21 -24.58 -16.43
N GLY A 345 2.96 -24.55 -16.90
CA GLY A 345 1.77 -24.65 -16.05
C GLY A 345 1.55 -26.06 -15.46
N LYS A 346 1.98 -27.11 -16.18
CA LYS A 346 1.90 -28.51 -15.73
C LYS A 346 3.05 -28.90 -14.80
N MET A 347 4.24 -28.34 -15.04
CA MET A 347 5.42 -28.52 -14.20
C MET A 347 5.21 -27.84 -12.85
N THR A 348 5.08 -28.62 -11.78
CA THR A 348 4.97 -28.08 -10.42
C THR A 348 6.36 -27.88 -9.83
N ALA A 349 6.70 -26.65 -9.41
CA ALA A 349 7.98 -26.33 -8.77
C ALA A 349 8.29 -27.16 -7.50
N ALA A 350 7.30 -27.88 -6.97
CA ALA A 350 7.40 -28.70 -5.77
C ALA A 350 7.75 -30.19 -6.02
N THR A 351 7.67 -30.72 -7.25
CA THR A 351 7.74 -32.18 -7.50
C THR A 351 9.09 -32.71 -7.97
N GLY A 352 10.12 -31.88 -8.17
CA GLY A 352 11.49 -32.35 -8.36
C GLY A 352 11.72 -33.32 -9.53
N ASN A 353 10.81 -33.37 -10.52
CA ASN A 353 10.96 -34.29 -11.65
C ASN A 353 11.96 -33.71 -12.66
N GLY A 354 13.23 -34.12 -12.53
CA GLY A 354 14.34 -33.63 -13.35
C GLY A 354 14.11 -33.74 -14.86
N LEU A 355 13.32 -34.72 -15.33
CA LEU A 355 13.00 -34.87 -16.76
C LEU A 355 12.00 -33.83 -17.27
N GLU A 356 11.05 -33.39 -16.44
CA GLU A 356 10.10 -32.33 -16.81
C GLU A 356 10.82 -30.98 -16.92
N ILE A 357 11.69 -30.70 -15.96
CA ILE A 357 12.52 -29.49 -15.96
C ILE A 357 13.48 -29.50 -17.15
N LEU A 358 14.17 -30.62 -17.40
CA LEU A 358 15.08 -30.76 -18.53
C LEU A 358 14.35 -30.62 -19.88
N GLY A 359 13.21 -31.27 -20.05
CA GLY A 359 12.42 -31.15 -21.28
C GLY A 359 11.98 -29.71 -21.55
N PHE A 360 11.49 -29.00 -20.52
CA PHE A 360 11.14 -27.59 -20.64
C PHE A 360 12.34 -26.72 -21.05
N LEU A 361 13.49 -26.90 -20.41
CA LEU A 361 14.70 -26.14 -20.73
C LEU A 361 15.21 -26.42 -22.14
N GLU A 362 15.19 -27.67 -22.60
CA GLU A 362 15.56 -28.03 -23.99
C GLU A 362 14.59 -27.42 -25.00
N LEU A 363 13.28 -27.43 -24.72
CA LEU A 363 12.27 -26.81 -25.60
C LEU A 363 12.51 -25.29 -25.73
N VAL A 364 12.76 -24.61 -24.61
CA VAL A 364 13.00 -23.16 -24.59
C VAL A 364 14.30 -22.80 -25.32
N ALA A 365 15.34 -23.62 -25.16
CA ALA A 365 16.64 -23.43 -25.80
C ALA A 365 16.59 -23.67 -27.31
N VAL A 366 16.02 -24.80 -27.74
CA VAL A 366 16.00 -25.21 -29.15
C VAL A 366 15.17 -24.27 -30.02
N TYR A 367 14.06 -23.75 -29.50
CA TYR A 367 13.20 -22.82 -30.26
C TYR A 367 13.57 -21.34 -30.08
N GLU A 368 14.65 -21.04 -29.34
CA GLU A 368 15.17 -19.69 -29.10
C GLU A 368 14.14 -18.75 -28.46
N ILE A 369 13.35 -19.27 -27.51
CA ILE A 369 12.26 -18.53 -26.84
C ILE A 369 12.62 -18.10 -25.42
N THR A 370 13.91 -18.09 -25.09
CA THR A 370 14.45 -17.73 -23.77
C THR A 370 14.03 -16.33 -23.31
N THR A 371 13.88 -15.36 -24.24
CA THR A 371 13.52 -13.96 -23.92
C THR A 371 12.12 -13.79 -23.34
N VAL A 372 11.26 -14.80 -23.42
CA VAL A 372 9.89 -14.77 -22.87
C VAL A 372 9.89 -15.02 -21.36
N TYR A 373 10.95 -15.64 -20.83
CA TYR A 373 11.03 -16.12 -19.47
C TYR A 373 12.02 -15.30 -18.64
N ASP A 374 11.80 -15.25 -17.32
CA ASP A 374 12.70 -14.55 -16.41
C ASP A 374 14.06 -15.27 -16.35
N SER A 375 15.14 -14.50 -16.51
CA SER A 375 16.49 -15.06 -16.55
C SER A 375 16.91 -15.70 -15.23
N LYS A 376 16.41 -15.23 -14.07
CA LYS A 376 16.75 -15.81 -12.77
C LYS A 376 15.97 -17.11 -12.54
N GLU A 377 14.74 -17.17 -13.00
CA GLU A 377 13.92 -18.37 -12.98
C GLU A 377 14.53 -19.50 -13.82
N LEU A 378 14.96 -19.20 -15.05
CA LEU A 378 15.66 -20.18 -15.90
C LEU A 378 16.96 -20.68 -15.25
N GLN A 379 17.71 -19.78 -14.59
CA GLN A 379 18.92 -20.15 -13.84
C GLN A 379 18.62 -21.03 -12.63
N SER A 380 17.53 -20.77 -11.90
CA SER A 380 17.09 -21.61 -10.79
C SER A 380 16.73 -23.03 -11.24
N LEU A 381 15.98 -23.15 -12.35
CA LEU A 381 15.61 -24.44 -12.92
C LEU A 381 16.83 -25.22 -13.42
N LEU A 382 17.79 -24.52 -14.03
CA LEU A 382 19.05 -25.10 -14.47
C LEU A 382 19.88 -25.62 -13.28
N GLY A 383 19.89 -24.88 -12.17
CA GLY A 383 20.52 -25.31 -10.92
C GLY A 383 19.95 -26.64 -10.40
N THR A 384 18.63 -26.83 -10.46
CA THR A 384 17.98 -28.08 -10.07
C THR A 384 18.36 -29.26 -10.97
N VAL A 385 18.59 -29.04 -12.27
CA VAL A 385 19.00 -30.11 -13.21
C VAL A 385 20.50 -30.41 -13.11
N ALA A 386 21.34 -29.43 -12.76
CA ALA A 386 22.78 -29.61 -12.60
C ALA A 386 23.14 -30.54 -11.41
N GLU A 387 22.27 -30.65 -10.41
CA GLU A 387 22.39 -31.64 -9.32
C GLU A 387 22.12 -33.09 -9.78
N HIS A 388 21.56 -33.29 -10.98
CA HIS A 388 21.10 -34.57 -11.51
C HIS A 388 21.83 -34.97 -12.81
N GLU A 389 23.16 -35.17 -12.74
CA GLU A 389 24.09 -35.83 -13.72
C GLU A 389 23.98 -35.55 -15.25
N GLN A 390 23.04 -34.73 -15.72
CA GLN A 390 22.72 -34.52 -17.15
C GLN A 390 22.82 -33.04 -17.58
N GLY A 391 23.20 -32.13 -16.68
CA GLY A 391 23.15 -30.68 -16.90
C GLY A 391 24.35 -30.04 -17.63
N THR A 392 25.41 -30.78 -17.92
CA THR A 392 26.71 -30.16 -18.29
C THR A 392 26.74 -29.55 -19.70
N GLU A 393 25.92 -30.04 -20.64
CA GLU A 393 25.87 -29.54 -22.03
C GLU A 393 24.87 -28.37 -22.23
N LEU A 394 23.94 -28.18 -21.30
CA LEU A 394 22.84 -27.20 -21.43
C LEU A 394 23.26 -25.79 -21.00
N CYS A 395 24.19 -25.68 -20.05
CA CYS A 395 24.76 -24.42 -19.56
C CYS A 395 25.45 -23.60 -20.66
N GLN A 396 26.06 -24.25 -21.65
CA GLN A 396 26.74 -23.56 -22.76
C GLN A 396 25.77 -23.03 -23.82
N ALA A 397 24.63 -23.71 -24.05
CA ALA A 397 23.65 -23.31 -25.07
C ALA A 397 22.77 -22.13 -24.64
N LEU A 398 22.59 -21.91 -23.34
CA LEU A 398 21.76 -20.82 -22.83
C LEU A 398 22.48 -19.45 -22.77
N GLY A 399 23.78 -19.37 -23.08
CA GLY A 399 24.51 -18.10 -23.18
C GLY A 399 24.66 -17.35 -21.85
N ILE A 400 24.51 -18.03 -20.71
CA ILE A 400 24.57 -17.39 -19.39
C ILE A 400 25.98 -17.59 -18.83
N THR A 401 26.86 -16.61 -19.07
CA THR A 401 28.16 -16.55 -18.41
C THR A 401 27.95 -16.33 -16.91
N SER A 402 28.16 -17.39 -16.14
CA SER A 402 28.35 -17.33 -14.69
C SER A 402 29.52 -16.39 -14.39
N LYS A 403 29.22 -15.17 -13.91
CA LYS A 403 30.18 -14.43 -13.08
C LYS A 403 30.07 -15.01 -11.67
N ALA A 404 31.06 -15.79 -11.28
CA ALA A 404 31.22 -16.23 -9.90
C ALA A 404 31.27 -15.01 -8.95
N PRO A 405 30.76 -15.12 -7.71
CA PRO A 405 30.76 -14.02 -6.78
C PRO A 405 32.17 -13.83 -6.20
N GLU A 406 32.78 -12.67 -6.47
CA GLU A 406 33.95 -12.22 -5.73
C GLU A 406 33.54 -11.84 -4.30
N ASP A 407 34.23 -12.51 -3.40
CA ASP A 407 34.35 -12.34 -1.97
C ASP A 407 34.51 -10.86 -1.51
N ARG A 408 33.75 -10.44 -0.49
CA ARG A 408 34.27 -9.60 0.62
C ARG A 408 33.22 -9.29 1.71
N ALA A 409 33.54 -9.84 2.87
CA ALA A 409 33.74 -9.14 4.14
C ALA A 409 32.54 -8.52 4.88
N LEU A 410 32.15 -9.24 5.95
CA LEU A 410 32.13 -8.74 7.33
C LEU A 410 32.07 -7.21 7.52
N LYS A 411 30.97 -6.73 8.12
CA LYS A 411 31.00 -5.71 9.16
C LYS A 411 29.72 -5.76 10.02
N PHE A 412 29.92 -6.21 11.25
CA PHE A 412 29.09 -5.85 12.40
C PHE A 412 29.16 -4.35 12.66
N SER A 413 28.04 -3.71 12.99
CA SER A 413 27.99 -2.58 13.92
C SER A 413 26.55 -2.25 14.32
N LYS A 414 26.27 -2.47 15.61
CA LYS A 414 25.25 -1.91 16.51
C LYS A 414 23.79 -1.87 16.11
#